data_AF-A0A934M1V5-F1
#
_entry.id   AF-A0A934M1V5-F1
#
_cell.length_a   1.000
_cell.length_b   1.000
_cell.length_c   1.000
_cell.angle_alpha   90.00
_cell.angle_beta   90.00
_cell.angle_gamma   90.00
#
_symmetry.space_group_name_H-M   'P 1'
#
loop_
_entity.id
_entity.type
_entity.pdbx_description
1 polymer ?
#
loop_
_entity_poly.entity_id
_entity_poly.type
_entity_poly.pdbx_seq_one_letter_code
_entity_poly.pdbx_strand_id
1 'polypeptide(L)'
;MRFFSYLRVELNRILHLKVVYMIMLLTIISPIVGYNLKGNMLAQTTAYDLIIKPCIVGALISGGLFALLTLIEFYRVNKHKIGILTNSIVPHLMLNMVRMFAICIVAIVSVTITALMYFPYVVIKMEYTFDAYIYFNSFFLFMPFSVLLSILAASAFYQIFYQINLSG
;
A
#
# COMPACT_ATOMS: atom_id res chain seq x y z
N MET A 1 22.07 17.02 8.05
CA MET A 1 21.00 16.27 7.35
C MET A 1 20.66 15.01 8.16
N ARG A 2 19.67 15.06 9.08
CA ARG A 2 19.32 13.91 9.96
C ARG A 2 18.08 13.12 9.49
N PHE A 3 17.31 13.64 8.52
CA PHE A 3 16.06 13.06 8.03
C PHE A 3 16.24 11.64 7.44
N PHE A 4 17.24 11.43 6.59
CA PHE A 4 17.53 10.11 6.01
C PHE A 4 17.90 9.05 7.06
N SER A 5 18.60 9.46 8.13
CA SER A 5 18.93 8.55 9.22
C SER A 5 17.68 8.11 9.98
N TYR A 6 16.76 9.03 10.27
CA TYR A 6 15.47 8.68 10.88
C TYR A 6 14.60 7.82 9.97
N LEU A 7 14.60 8.11 8.66
CA LEU A 7 13.86 7.34 7.67
C LEU A 7 14.37 5.92 7.53
N ARG A 8 15.69 5.71 7.54
CA ARG A 8 16.27 4.37 7.55
C ARG A 8 15.88 3.58 8.80
N VAL A 9 15.90 4.21 9.97
CA VAL A 9 15.54 3.54 11.23
C VAL A 9 14.06 3.19 11.28
N GLU A 10 13.17 4.12 10.88
CA GLU A 10 11.73 3.85 10.81
C GLU A 10 11.39 2.82 9.73
N LEU A 11 12.06 2.84 8.57
CA LEU A 11 11.93 1.79 7.56
C LEU A 11 12.29 0.42 8.13
N ASN A 12 13.45 0.31 8.79
CA ASN A 12 13.88 -0.98 9.37
C ASN A 12 12.90 -1.44 10.46
N ARG A 13 12.37 -0.52 11.26
CA ARG A 13 11.36 -0.80 12.28
C ARG A 13 10.06 -1.33 11.67
N ILE A 14 9.54 -0.66 10.64
CA ILE A 14 8.31 -1.02 9.92
C ILE A 14 8.50 -2.36 9.19
N LEU A 15 9.65 -2.57 8.55
CA LEU A 15 9.96 -3.84 7.91
C LEU A 15 10.02 -4.98 8.91
N HIS A 16 10.50 -4.76 10.13
CA HIS A 16 10.57 -5.82 11.15
C HIS A 16 9.23 -6.10 11.88
N LEU A 17 8.18 -5.32 11.58
CA LEU A 17 6.85 -5.53 12.16
C LEU A 17 6.13 -6.68 11.47
N LYS A 18 5.74 -7.70 12.25
CA LYS A 18 4.99 -8.87 11.77
C LYS A 18 3.72 -8.48 10.98
N VAL A 19 3.06 -7.38 11.36
CA VAL A 19 1.86 -6.86 10.68
C VAL A 19 2.16 -6.46 9.23
N VAL A 20 3.32 -5.86 8.98
CA VAL A 20 3.72 -5.38 7.66
C VAL A 20 4.00 -6.57 6.73
N TYR A 21 4.65 -7.62 7.23
CA TYR A 21 4.80 -8.87 6.48
C TYR A 21 3.45 -9.51 6.14
N MET A 22 2.49 -9.56 7.08
CA MET A 22 1.15 -10.09 6.79
C MET A 22 0.45 -9.29 5.69
N ILE A 23 0.56 -7.96 5.71
CA ILE A 23 -0.05 -7.08 4.70
C ILE A 23 0.64 -7.22 3.35
N MET A 24 1.98 -7.35 3.32
CA MET A 24 2.70 -7.64 2.09
C MET A 24 2.27 -8.99 1.50
N LEU A 25 2.17 -10.04 2.31
CA LEU A 25 1.71 -11.36 1.84
C LEU A 25 0.27 -11.31 1.32
N LEU A 26 -0.65 -10.63 2.01
CA LEU A 26 -2.02 -10.45 1.54
C LEU A 26 -2.08 -9.63 0.24
N THR A 27 -1.22 -8.61 0.10
CA THR A 27 -1.11 -7.80 -1.12
C THR A 27 -0.62 -8.63 -2.31
N ILE A 28 0.34 -9.53 -2.08
CA ILE A 28 0.83 -10.46 -3.10
C ILE A 28 -0.27 -11.45 -3.50
N ILE A 29 -1.10 -11.92 -2.58
CA ILE A 29 -2.19 -12.88 -2.85
C ILE A 29 -3.41 -12.19 -3.49
N SER A 30 -3.58 -10.88 -3.28
CA SER A 30 -4.75 -10.10 -3.69
C SER A 30 -5.17 -10.29 -5.17
N PRO A 31 -4.26 -10.27 -6.17
CA PRO A 31 -4.65 -10.45 -7.57
C PRO A 31 -5.27 -11.82 -7.90
N ILE A 32 -5.03 -12.85 -7.09
CA ILE A 32 -5.65 -14.19 -7.25
C ILE A 32 -7.17 -14.11 -7.16
N VAL A 33 -7.70 -13.24 -6.30
CA VAL A 33 -9.14 -13.01 -6.20
C VAL A 33 -9.67 -12.46 -7.52
N GLY A 34 -8.93 -11.52 -8.12
CA GLY A 34 -9.25 -10.95 -9.43
C GLY A 34 -9.33 -11.98 -10.55
N TYR A 35 -8.43 -12.97 -10.57
CA TYR A 35 -8.48 -14.03 -11.59
C TYR A 35 -9.66 -15.01 -11.41
N ASN A 36 -10.10 -15.27 -10.17
CA ASN A 36 -11.18 -16.22 -9.88
C ASN A 36 -12.58 -15.63 -10.04
N LEU A 37 -12.72 -14.30 -10.04
CA LEU A 37 -13.99 -13.63 -10.28
C LEU A 37 -14.41 -13.80 -11.74
N LYS A 38 -15.45 -14.62 -11.99
CA LYS A 38 -16.09 -14.72 -13.30
C LYS A 38 -16.74 -13.38 -13.63
N GLY A 39 -16.32 -12.76 -14.73
CA GLY A 39 -16.90 -11.52 -15.23
C GLY A 39 -18.29 -11.76 -15.82
N ASN A 40 -19.15 -10.73 -15.80
CA ASN A 40 -20.39 -10.77 -16.58
C ASN A 40 -20.04 -10.87 -18.07
N MET A 41 -20.82 -11.70 -18.78
CA MET A 41 -20.65 -12.17 -20.15
C MET A 41 -20.90 -11.07 -21.21
N LEU A 42 -20.27 -9.89 -21.06
CA LEU A 42 -20.37 -8.78 -22.00
C LEU A 42 -19.00 -8.56 -22.66
N ALA A 43 -18.74 -9.27 -23.76
CA ALA A 43 -17.68 -8.99 -24.74
C ALA A 43 -16.35 -8.48 -24.15
N GLN A 44 -15.80 -9.16 -23.14
CA GLN A 44 -14.53 -8.75 -22.53
C GLN A 44 -13.37 -9.37 -23.30
N THR A 45 -12.33 -8.57 -23.57
CA THR A 45 -11.12 -9.03 -24.24
C THR A 45 -10.26 -9.87 -23.29
N THR A 46 -9.44 -10.78 -23.83
CA THR A 46 -8.48 -11.59 -23.05
C THR A 46 -7.56 -10.71 -22.18
N ALA A 47 -7.24 -9.50 -22.63
CA ALA A 47 -6.48 -8.48 -21.89
C ALA A 47 -7.22 -7.92 -20.68
N TYR A 48 -8.53 -7.71 -20.78
CA TYR A 48 -9.31 -7.24 -19.65
C TYR A 48 -9.31 -8.28 -18.52
N ASP A 49 -9.56 -9.54 -18.85
CA ASP A 49 -9.67 -10.62 -17.86
C ASP A 49 -8.34 -10.97 -17.19
N LEU A 50 -7.22 -10.87 -17.91
CA LEU A 50 -5.90 -11.29 -17.44
C LEU A 50 -5.04 -10.15 -16.88
N ILE A 51 -5.29 -8.89 -17.26
CA ILE A 51 -4.45 -7.76 -16.86
C ILE A 51 -5.27 -6.76 -16.04
N ILE A 52 -6.36 -6.24 -16.60
CA ILE A 52 -7.08 -5.10 -16.02
C ILE A 52 -7.87 -5.51 -14.77
N LYS A 53 -8.67 -6.58 -14.85
CA LYS A 53 -9.48 -7.09 -13.74
C LYS A 53 -8.65 -7.43 -12.49
N PRO A 54 -7.58 -8.24 -12.59
CA PRO A 54 -6.73 -8.52 -11.43
C PRO A 54 -6.00 -7.27 -10.92
N CYS A 55 -5.66 -6.30 -11.78
CA CYS A 55 -5.11 -5.01 -11.32
C CYS A 55 -6.12 -4.22 -10.47
N ILE A 56 -7.37 -4.07 -10.91
CA ILE A 56 -8.39 -3.28 -10.20
C ILE A 56 -8.76 -3.94 -8.86
N VAL A 57 -9.05 -5.24 -8.87
CA VAL A 57 -9.38 -6.00 -7.65
C VAL A 57 -8.18 -6.00 -6.71
N GLY A 58 -7.00 -6.22 -7.29
CA GLY A 58 -5.71 -6.12 -6.64
C GLY A 58 -5.54 -4.81 -5.87
N ALA A 59 -5.71 -3.69 -6.59
CA ALA A 59 -5.58 -2.33 -6.11
C ALA A 59 -6.57 -2.00 -4.97
N LEU A 60 -7.84 -2.42 -5.10
CA LEU A 60 -8.86 -2.19 -4.07
C LEU A 60 -8.50 -2.87 -2.75
N ILE A 61 -8.14 -4.16 -2.79
CA ILE A 61 -7.79 -4.93 -1.60
C ILE A 61 -6.48 -4.40 -0.99
N SER A 62 -5.45 -4.16 -1.82
CA SER A 62 -4.18 -3.63 -1.32
C SER A 62 -4.31 -2.22 -0.76
N GLY A 63 -5.12 -1.36 -1.39
CA GLY A 63 -5.41 -0.01 -0.90
C GLY A 63 -6.05 -0.04 0.48
N GLY A 64 -7.08 -0.88 0.66
CA GLY A 64 -7.73 -1.09 1.96
C GLY A 64 -6.77 -1.60 3.04
N LEU A 65 -5.91 -2.57 2.71
CA LEU A 65 -4.92 -3.11 3.65
C LEU A 65 -3.88 -2.06 4.07
N PHE A 66 -3.37 -1.26 3.13
CA PHE A 66 -2.42 -0.19 3.43
C PHE A 66 -3.05 1.00 4.15
N ALA A 67 -4.33 1.31 3.89
CA ALA A 67 -5.07 2.27 4.70
C ALA A 67 -5.17 1.80 6.17
N LEU A 68 -5.54 0.53 6.39
CA LEU A 68 -5.57 -0.06 7.73
C LEU A 68 -4.19 -0.06 8.41
N LEU A 69 -3.13 -0.42 7.68
CA LEU A 69 -1.75 -0.35 8.19
C LEU A 69 -1.41 1.06 8.68
N THR A 70 -1.77 2.06 7.86
CA THR A 70 -1.54 3.47 8.18
C THR A 70 -2.26 3.83 9.48
N LEU A 71 -3.55 3.51 9.61
CA LEU A 71 -4.30 3.77 10.84
C LEU A 71 -3.71 3.08 12.08
N ILE A 72 -3.29 1.82 11.96
CA ILE A 72 -2.69 1.05 13.07
C ILE A 72 -1.36 1.68 13.51
N GLU A 73 -0.49 2.06 12.57
CA GLU A 73 0.80 2.70 12.86
C GLU A 73 0.64 4.07 13.54
N PHE A 74 -0.36 4.86 13.12
CA PHE A 74 -0.67 6.14 13.74
C PHE A 74 -1.27 5.96 15.15
N TYR A 75 -2.21 5.03 15.33
CA TYR A 75 -2.82 4.73 16.62
C TYR A 75 -1.80 4.20 17.65
N ARG A 76 -0.92 3.27 17.26
CA ARG A 76 0.13 2.72 18.13
C ARG A 76 1.01 3.81 18.71
N VAL A 77 1.37 4.79 17.89
CA VAL A 77 2.23 5.88 18.32
C VAL A 77 1.51 6.87 19.20
N ASN A 78 0.22 7.10 19.02
CA ASN A 78 -0.55 7.88 19.98
C ASN A 78 -0.61 7.19 21.36
N LYS A 79 -0.85 5.87 21.39
CA LYS A 79 -0.88 5.08 22.64
C LYS A 79 0.45 5.10 23.40
N HIS A 80 1.58 5.02 22.69
CA HIS A 80 2.90 5.11 23.32
C HIS A 80 3.27 6.55 23.71
N LYS A 81 2.63 7.57 23.11
CA LYS A 81 2.85 9.00 23.40
C LYS A 81 2.12 9.51 24.63
N ILE A 82 0.97 8.94 25.02
CA ILE A 82 0.30 9.27 26.30
C ILE A 82 1.24 8.99 27.50
N GLY A 83 2.14 8.01 27.37
CA GLY A 83 3.15 7.70 28.39
C GLY A 83 4.43 8.57 28.36
N ILE A 84 4.64 9.42 27.34
CA ILE A 84 5.90 10.14 27.09
C ILE A 84 5.72 11.67 27.14
N LEU A 85 4.54 12.16 27.54
CA LEU A 85 4.26 13.61 27.67
C LEU A 85 5.18 14.36 28.66
N THR A 86 6.10 13.67 29.35
CA THR A 86 7.01 14.28 30.32
C THR A 86 8.36 14.74 29.76
N ASN A 87 8.73 14.48 28.50
CA ASN A 87 9.99 15.08 28.01
C ASN A 87 10.21 15.18 26.48
N SER A 88 10.68 16.37 26.09
CA SER A 88 11.56 16.69 24.94
C SER A 88 10.97 16.86 23.52
N ILE A 89 10.80 18.13 23.13
CA ILE A 89 11.56 18.89 22.09
C ILE A 89 12.07 18.05 20.89
N VAL A 90 11.17 17.36 20.18
CA VAL A 90 11.42 16.92 18.80
C VAL A 90 10.18 17.24 17.98
N PRO A 91 10.27 17.94 16.83
CA PRO A 91 9.10 18.31 16.03
C PRO A 91 8.37 17.05 15.57
N HIS A 92 7.25 16.75 16.24
CA HIS A 92 6.44 15.54 16.07
C HIS A 92 5.94 15.34 14.64
N LEU A 93 5.86 16.44 13.88
CA LEU A 93 5.51 16.45 12.46
C LEU A 93 6.57 15.74 11.60
N MET A 94 7.87 15.88 11.92
CA MET A 94 8.94 15.24 11.15
C MET A 94 8.91 13.72 11.27
N LEU A 95 8.63 13.17 12.47
CA LEU A 95 8.57 11.73 12.67
C LEU A 95 7.37 11.10 11.93
N ASN A 96 6.22 11.78 11.95
CA ASN A 96 5.02 11.33 11.21
C ASN A 96 5.25 11.38 9.70
N MET A 97 5.89 12.44 9.17
CA MET A 97 6.24 12.53 7.75
C MET A 97 7.21 11.41 7.33
N VAL A 98 8.28 11.19 8.10
CA VAL A 98 9.24 10.10 7.87
C VAL A 98 8.54 8.75 7.80
N ARG A 99 7.60 8.49 8.71
CA ARG A 99 6.83 7.24 8.71
C ARG A 99 5.93 7.09 7.50
N MET A 100 5.24 8.16 7.09
CA MET A 100 4.43 8.12 5.87
C MET A 100 5.30 7.76 4.66
N PHE A 101 6.46 8.38 4.50
CA PHE A 101 7.41 8.01 3.44
C PHE A 101 7.86 6.56 3.56
N ALA A 102 8.11 6.07 4.77
CA ALA A 102 8.50 4.68 4.97
C ALA A 102 7.39 3.69 4.56
N ILE A 103 6.13 3.96 4.89
CA ILE A 103 4.98 3.14 4.46
C ILE A 103 4.81 3.22 2.94
N CYS A 104 4.98 4.38 2.32
CA CYS A 104 4.94 4.53 0.85
C CYS A 104 6.04 3.71 0.16
N ILE A 105 7.26 3.69 0.68
CA ILE A 105 8.35 2.87 0.13
C ILE A 105 8.00 1.39 0.23
N VAL A 106 7.52 0.93 1.39
CA VAL A 106 7.09 -0.46 1.58
C VAL A 106 5.95 -0.83 0.61
N ALA A 107 5.00 0.08 0.42
CA ALA A 107 3.92 -0.08 -0.56
C ALA A 107 4.45 -0.26 -1.98
N ILE A 108 5.30 0.64 -2.45
CA ILE A 108 5.88 0.58 -3.80
C ILE A 108 6.65 -0.73 -3.98
N VAL A 109 7.47 -1.13 -3.01
CA VAL A 109 8.21 -2.39 -3.06
C VAL A 109 7.26 -3.59 -3.14
N SER A 110 6.21 -3.63 -2.31
CA SER A 110 5.24 -4.73 -2.30
C SER A 110 4.48 -4.85 -3.63
N VAL A 111 4.08 -3.73 -4.22
CA VAL A 111 3.38 -3.69 -5.52
C VAL A 111 4.33 -4.13 -6.63
N THR A 112 5.59 -3.69 -6.59
CA THR A 112 6.60 -4.06 -7.59
C THR A 112 6.89 -5.56 -7.56
N ILE A 113 7.01 -6.15 -6.36
CA ILE A 113 7.17 -7.61 -6.18
C ILE A 113 5.94 -8.35 -6.73
N THR A 114 4.75 -7.84 -6.45
CA THR A 114 3.50 -8.41 -6.95
C THR A 114 3.49 -8.40 -8.49
N ALA A 115 3.82 -7.27 -9.13
CA ALA A 115 3.93 -7.18 -10.59
C ALA A 115 4.91 -8.21 -11.16
N LEU A 116 6.10 -8.33 -10.58
CA LEU A 116 7.11 -9.29 -11.01
C LEU A 116 6.66 -10.74 -10.86
N MET A 117 5.95 -11.08 -9.78
CA MET A 117 5.44 -12.45 -9.56
C MET A 117 4.36 -12.85 -10.57
N TYR A 118 3.44 -11.95 -10.94
CA TYR A 118 2.36 -12.27 -11.88
C TYR A 118 2.76 -12.10 -13.35
N PHE A 119 3.87 -11.44 -13.64
CA PHE A 119 4.39 -11.30 -15.00
C PHE A 119 4.51 -12.63 -15.76
N PRO A 120 5.24 -13.66 -15.28
CA PRO A 120 5.39 -14.92 -16.01
C PRO A 120 4.05 -15.64 -16.20
N TYR A 121 3.13 -15.53 -15.23
CA TYR A 121 1.80 -16.14 -15.32
C TYR A 121 0.97 -15.54 -16.46
N VAL A 122 1.01 -14.21 -16.63
CA VAL A 122 0.28 -13.54 -17.71
C VAL A 122 0.89 -13.85 -19.07
N VAL A 123 2.23 -13.90 -19.17
CA VAL A 123 2.94 -14.26 -20.42
C VAL A 123 2.51 -15.65 -20.91
N ILE A 124 2.51 -16.65 -20.03
CA ILE A 124 2.14 -18.03 -20.37
C ILE A 124 0.69 -18.11 -20.85
N LYS A 125 -0.21 -17.30 -20.28
CA LYS A 125 -1.65 -17.39 -20.56
C LYS A 125 -2.11 -16.56 -21.76
N MET A 126 -1.32 -15.57 -22.17
CA MET A 126 -1.59 -14.68 -23.31
C MET A 126 -0.95 -15.15 -24.61
N GLU A 127 0.04 -16.05 -24.54
CA GLU A 127 0.81 -16.58 -25.67
C GLU A 127 1.23 -15.49 -26.67
N TYR A 128 0.51 -15.32 -27.78
CA TYR A 128 0.85 -14.42 -28.89
C TYR A 128 0.34 -12.98 -28.75
N THR A 129 -0.67 -12.71 -27.91
CA THR A 129 -1.25 -11.36 -27.76
C THR A 129 -0.62 -10.57 -26.61
N PHE A 130 0.45 -11.08 -26.00
CA PHE A 130 1.07 -10.45 -24.85
C PHE A 130 1.83 -9.19 -25.25
N ASP A 131 1.43 -8.06 -24.67
CA ASP A 131 2.16 -6.80 -24.72
C ASP A 131 2.64 -6.42 -23.31
N ALA A 132 3.96 -6.46 -23.12
CA ALA A 132 4.60 -6.08 -21.87
C ALA A 132 4.36 -4.61 -21.50
N TYR A 133 4.25 -3.72 -22.49
CA TYR A 133 4.00 -2.30 -22.26
C TYR A 133 2.62 -2.09 -21.64
N ILE A 134 1.59 -2.75 -22.18
CA ILE A 134 0.23 -2.69 -21.64
C ILE A 134 0.18 -3.29 -20.23
N TYR A 135 0.90 -4.38 -19.99
CA TYR A 135 0.99 -5.02 -18.67
C TYR A 135 1.56 -4.07 -17.62
N PHE A 136 2.78 -3.56 -17.83
CA PHE A 136 3.44 -2.69 -16.86
C PHE A 136 2.69 -1.38 -16.68
N ASN A 137 2.20 -0.78 -17.77
CA ASN A 137 1.45 0.47 -17.68
C ASN A 137 0.16 0.28 -16.86
N SER A 138 -0.59 -0.80 -17.09
CA SER A 138 -1.80 -1.08 -16.30
C SER A 138 -1.47 -1.31 -14.83
N PHE A 139 -0.45 -2.13 -14.54
CA PHE A 139 -0.11 -2.49 -13.17
C PHE A 139 0.40 -1.30 -12.36
N PHE A 140 1.30 -0.50 -12.93
CA PHE A 140 1.87 0.68 -12.27
C PHE A 140 0.93 1.88 -12.24
N LEU A 141 -0.09 1.93 -13.09
CA LEU A 141 -1.08 3.01 -13.05
C LEU A 141 -2.15 2.74 -11.99
N PHE A 142 -2.66 1.50 -11.88
CA PHE A 142 -3.77 1.20 -10.97
C PHE A 142 -3.34 0.89 -9.54
N MET A 143 -2.44 -0.08 -9.35
CA MET A 143 -2.12 -0.59 -8.00
C MET A 143 -1.39 0.43 -7.12
N PRO A 144 -0.21 0.95 -7.49
CA PRO A 144 0.55 1.78 -6.58
C PRO A 144 -0.15 3.13 -6.37
N PHE A 145 -0.83 3.66 -7.39
CA PHE A 145 -1.61 4.90 -7.26
C PHE A 145 -2.73 4.74 -6.23
N SER A 146 -3.49 3.64 -6.30
CA SER A 146 -4.55 3.33 -5.32
C SER A 146 -4.02 3.19 -3.90
N VAL A 147 -2.89 2.49 -3.73
CA VAL A 147 -2.26 2.31 -2.41
C VAL A 147 -1.76 3.64 -1.84
N LEU A 148 -1.09 4.46 -2.65
CA LEU A 148 -0.61 5.78 -2.22
C LEU A 148 -1.76 6.72 -1.82
N LEU A 149 -2.83 6.76 -2.62
CA LEU A 149 -4.05 7.51 -2.29
C LEU A 149 -4.69 7.01 -1.00
N SER A 150 -4.72 5.69 -0.79
CA SER A 150 -5.27 5.08 0.42
C SER A 150 -4.47 5.44 1.68
N ILE A 151 -3.14 5.42 1.60
CA ILE A 151 -2.23 5.85 2.67
C ILE A 151 -2.46 7.34 2.99
N LEU A 152 -2.52 8.19 1.96
CA LEU A 152 -2.69 9.62 2.10
C LEU A 152 -4.07 9.95 2.70
N ALA A 153 -5.13 9.34 2.19
CA ALA A 153 -6.49 9.48 2.70
C ALA A 153 -6.58 9.05 4.17
N ALA A 154 -6.06 7.86 4.52
CA ALA A 154 -6.06 7.37 5.90
C ALA A 154 -5.33 8.33 6.85
N SER A 155 -4.21 8.89 6.40
CA SER A 155 -3.46 9.87 7.19
C SER A 155 -4.20 11.20 7.38
N ALA A 156 -4.89 11.68 6.35
CA ALA A 156 -5.66 12.92 6.39
C ALA A 156 -6.86 12.76 7.32
N PHE A 157 -7.59 11.65 7.20
CA PHE A 157 -8.67 11.30 8.14
C PHE A 157 -8.15 11.28 9.58
N TYR A 158 -7.02 10.62 9.84
CA TYR A 158 -6.45 10.58 11.17
C TYR A 158 -6.13 11.98 11.73
N GLN A 159 -5.55 12.87 10.92
CA GLN A 159 -5.23 14.25 11.34
C GLN A 159 -6.48 15.07 11.66
N ILE A 160 -7.53 14.97 10.84
CA ILE A 160 -8.80 15.69 11.04
C ILE A 160 -9.48 15.21 12.33
N PHE A 161 -9.63 13.90 12.53
CA PHE A 161 -10.26 13.35 13.74
C PHE A 161 -9.47 13.62 15.01
N TYR A 162 -8.13 13.68 14.93
CA TYR A 162 -7.29 14.02 16.06
C TYR A 162 -7.44 15.50 16.49
N GLN A 163 -7.57 16.43 15.54
CA GLN A 163 -7.81 17.85 15.85
C GLN A 163 -9.16 18.06 16.54
N ILE A 164 -10.21 17.38 16.07
CA ILE A 164 -11.57 17.53 16.62
C ILE A 164 -11.63 17.08 18.09
N ASN A 165 -10.90 16.01 18.46
CA ASN A 165 -10.83 15.51 19.85
C ASN A 165 -10.01 16.40 20.81
N LEU A 166 -9.21 17.35 20.29
CA LEU A 166 -8.44 18.30 21.12
C LEU A 166 -9.18 19.62 21.37
N SER A 167 -10.25 19.89 20.62
CA SER A 167 -11.03 21.12 20.68
C SER A 167 -12.39 21.00 21.39
N GLY A 168 -12.73 19.81 21.89
CA GLY A 168 -13.96 19.54 22.66
C GLY A 168 -13.64 19.27 24.12
#